data_AF-A0A954RVX7-F1
#
_entry.id   AF-A0A954RVX7-F1
#
_cell.length_a   1.000
_cell.length_b   1.000
_cell.length_c   1.000
_cell.angle_alpha   90.00
_cell.angle_beta   90.00
_cell.angle_gamma   90.00
#
_symmetry.space_group_name_H-M   'P 1'
#
loop_
_entity.id
_entity.type
_entity.pdbx_description
1 polymer ?
#
loop_
_entity_poly.entity_id
_entity_poly.type
_entity_poly.pdbx_seq_one_letter_code
_entity_poly.pdbx_strand_id
1 'polypeptide(L)'
;MLEEQQLQELHEFVSGNRGWEQWPRWLAINASSLARQLDREQFARLKENPLEEIPVLLRDFSATVVSTSPTIVRDPIENDPAIRAIVDAAEAQAIEELGIHDDSQPGVCHRIWAAQTRILKETHGIEWRSPAELNEDVVFD
;
A
#
# COMPACT_ATOMS: atom_id res chain seq x y z
N MET A 1 -2.75 -16.87 -6.05
CA MET A 1 -3.70 -16.74 -7.18
C MET A 1 -4.20 -15.31 -7.15
N LEU A 2 -4.33 -14.65 -8.31
CA LEU A 2 -4.93 -13.32 -8.37
C LEU A 2 -6.42 -13.41 -8.04
N GLU A 3 -6.93 -12.42 -7.32
CA GLU A 3 -8.36 -12.26 -7.06
C GLU A 3 -9.08 -11.84 -8.35
N GLU A 4 -10.37 -12.16 -8.46
CA GLU A 4 -11.20 -11.88 -9.65
C GLU A 4 -11.18 -10.39 -10.04
N GLN A 5 -11.12 -9.52 -9.03
CA GLN A 5 -10.96 -8.07 -9.22
C GLN A 5 -9.65 -7.69 -9.91
N GLN A 6 -8.54 -8.35 -9.56
CA GLN A 6 -7.22 -8.07 -10.15
C GLN A 6 -7.14 -8.53 -11.61
N LEU A 7 -7.85 -9.62 -11.95
CA LEU A 7 -7.95 -10.09 -13.34
C LEU A 7 -8.75 -9.12 -14.22
N GLN A 8 -9.85 -8.58 -13.69
CA GLN A 8 -10.65 -7.56 -14.38
C GLN A 8 -9.85 -6.27 -14.62
N GLU A 9 -9.08 -5.81 -13.63
CA GLU A 9 -8.21 -4.64 -13.77
C GLU A 9 -7.13 -4.83 -14.85
N LEU A 10 -6.53 -6.01 -14.92
CA LEU A 10 -5.55 -6.34 -15.96
C LEU A 10 -6.18 -6.43 -17.35
N HIS A 11 -7.39 -7.00 -17.47
CA HIS A 11 -8.15 -7.02 -18.73
C HIS A 11 -8.36 -5.60 -19.27
N GLU A 12 -8.86 -4.69 -18.44
CA GLU A 12 -9.11 -3.32 -18.85
C GLU A 12 -7.83 -2.57 -19.22
N PHE A 13 -6.71 -2.87 -18.55
CA PHE A 13 -5.41 -2.27 -18.82
C PHE A 13 -4.91 -2.63 -20.22
N VAL A 14 -4.94 -3.91 -20.55
CA VAL A 14 -4.52 -4.39 -21.86
C VAL A 14 -5.45 -3.88 -22.98
N SER A 15 -6.74 -3.73 -22.67
CA SER A 15 -7.75 -3.20 -23.60
C SER A 15 -7.57 -1.70 -23.87
N GLY A 16 -6.79 -0.98 -23.05
CA GLY A 16 -6.56 0.46 -23.20
C GLY A 16 -7.77 1.33 -22.87
N ASN A 17 -8.71 0.81 -22.06
CA ASN A 17 -9.99 1.47 -21.80
C ASN A 17 -9.95 2.57 -20.72
N ARG A 18 -8.79 2.82 -20.10
CA ARG A 18 -8.61 3.88 -19.09
C ARG A 18 -7.30 4.64 -19.29
N GLY A 19 -7.29 5.92 -18.89
CA GLY A 19 -6.11 6.78 -18.85
C GLY A 19 -5.09 6.32 -17.80
N TRP A 20 -3.83 6.73 -17.94
CA TRP A 20 -2.73 6.27 -17.06
C TRP A 20 -2.96 6.62 -15.58
N GLU A 21 -3.63 7.73 -15.33
CA GLU A 21 -4.01 8.28 -14.03
C GLU A 21 -5.14 7.52 -13.32
N GLN A 22 -5.83 6.61 -14.03
CA GLN A 22 -6.99 5.88 -13.53
C GLN A 22 -6.66 4.46 -13.08
N TRP A 23 -5.39 4.08 -13.14
CA TRP A 23 -4.93 2.74 -12.75
C TRP A 23 -4.45 2.68 -11.30
N PRO A 24 -4.71 1.57 -10.59
CA PRO A 24 -4.12 1.33 -9.29
C PRO A 24 -2.59 1.44 -9.35
N ARG A 25 -1.98 2.05 -8.33
CA ARG A 25 -0.54 2.35 -8.28
C ARG A 25 0.33 1.11 -8.51
N TRP A 26 -0.11 -0.06 -8.02
CA TRP A 26 0.59 -1.33 -8.21
C TRP A 26 0.65 -1.76 -9.68
N LEU A 27 -0.41 -1.50 -10.45
CA LEU A 27 -0.47 -1.86 -11.87
C LEU A 27 0.37 -0.90 -12.70
N ALA A 28 0.32 0.40 -12.41
CA ALA A 28 1.12 1.42 -13.09
C ALA A 28 2.63 1.22 -12.93
N ILE A 29 3.07 0.81 -11.74
CA ILE A 29 4.48 0.51 -11.46
C ILE A 29 4.96 -0.69 -12.28
N ASN A 30 4.11 -1.73 -12.44
CA ASN A 30 4.51 -2.96 -13.10
C ASN A 30 4.33 -2.92 -14.63
N ALA A 31 3.39 -2.15 -15.15
CA ALA A 31 3.05 -2.17 -16.56
C ALA A 31 4.13 -1.57 -17.49
N SER A 32 4.92 -0.60 -17.01
CA SER A 32 6.11 -0.14 -17.77
C SER A 32 7.22 -1.19 -17.82
N SER A 33 7.27 -2.08 -16.83
CA SER A 33 8.21 -3.21 -16.81
C SER A 33 7.69 -4.33 -17.72
N LEU A 34 6.40 -4.64 -17.65
CA LEU A 34 5.73 -5.61 -18.52
C LEU A 34 5.86 -5.22 -20.00
N ALA A 35 5.62 -3.96 -20.36
CA ALA A 35 5.73 -3.49 -21.74
C ALA A 35 7.16 -3.60 -22.31
N ARG A 36 8.20 -3.64 -21.47
CA ARG A 36 9.59 -3.84 -21.89
C ARG A 36 9.98 -5.31 -22.02
N GLN A 37 9.26 -6.19 -21.35
CA GLN A 37 9.56 -7.61 -21.27
C GLN A 37 8.74 -8.44 -22.25
N LEU A 38 7.55 -7.95 -22.63
CA LEU A 38 6.67 -8.61 -23.59
C LEU A 38 7.07 -8.25 -25.02
N ASP A 39 7.28 -9.27 -25.85
CA ASP A 39 7.43 -9.08 -27.30
C ASP A 39 6.08 -8.73 -27.97
N ARG A 40 6.14 -8.37 -29.25
CA ARG A 40 4.97 -7.91 -30.00
C ARG A 40 3.88 -8.98 -30.13
N GLU A 41 4.25 -10.26 -30.20
CA GLU A 41 3.30 -11.37 -30.32
C GLU A 41 2.66 -11.70 -28.97
N GLN A 42 3.45 -11.69 -27.90
CA GLN A 42 2.96 -11.82 -26.52
C GLN A 42 1.95 -10.71 -26.18
N PHE A 43 2.25 -9.48 -26.58
CA PHE A 43 1.35 -8.35 -26.38
C PHE A 43 0.06 -8.45 -27.22
N ALA A 44 0.15 -9.01 -28.44
CA ALA A 44 -1.02 -9.23 -29.29
C ALA A 44 -1.94 -10.30 -28.69
N ARG A 45 -1.39 -11.43 -28.23
CA ARG A 45 -2.17 -12.49 -27.55
C ARG A 45 -2.82 -11.98 -26.28
N LEU A 46 -2.08 -11.21 -25.48
CA LEU A 46 -2.59 -10.59 -24.27
C LEU A 46 -3.80 -9.69 -24.56
N LYS A 47 -3.78 -8.94 -25.68
CA LYS A 47 -4.91 -8.10 -26.12
C LYS A 47 -6.12 -8.90 -26.59
N GLU A 48 -5.90 -10.03 -27.22
CA GLU A 48 -6.98 -10.86 -27.77
C GLU A 48 -7.67 -11.68 -26.68
N ASN A 49 -6.90 -12.28 -25.76
CA ASN A 49 -7.41 -13.18 -24.72
C ASN A 49 -6.73 -12.91 -23.35
N PRO A 50 -6.95 -11.74 -22.74
CA PRO A 50 -6.25 -11.34 -21.51
C PRO A 50 -6.45 -12.34 -20.36
N LEU A 51 -7.65 -12.89 -20.17
CA LEU A 51 -7.94 -13.82 -19.08
C LEU A 51 -7.18 -15.15 -19.17
N GLU A 52 -6.82 -15.58 -20.39
CA GLU A 52 -6.06 -16.82 -20.61
C GLU A 52 -4.55 -16.57 -20.59
N GLU A 53 -4.11 -15.43 -21.11
CA GLU A 53 -2.69 -15.09 -21.26
C GLU A 53 -2.07 -14.51 -19.97
N ILE A 54 -2.82 -13.77 -19.15
CA ILE A 54 -2.33 -13.21 -17.89
C ILE A 54 -1.75 -14.31 -16.96
N PRO A 55 -2.44 -15.43 -16.69
CA PRO A 55 -1.89 -16.50 -15.85
C PRO A 55 -0.65 -17.17 -16.45
N VAL A 56 -0.53 -17.22 -17.78
CA VAL A 56 0.63 -17.78 -18.49
C VAL A 56 1.82 -16.84 -18.36
N LEU A 57 1.63 -15.54 -18.60
CA LEU A 57 2.68 -14.53 -18.43
C LEU A 57 3.18 -14.46 -16.98
N LEU A 58 2.29 -14.50 -16.00
CA LEU A 58 2.69 -14.50 -14.59
C LEU A 58 3.51 -15.75 -14.21
N ARG A 59 3.25 -16.88 -14.86
CA ARG A 59 4.00 -18.12 -14.66
C ARG A 59 5.37 -18.06 -15.36
N ASP A 60 5.40 -17.62 -16.62
CA ASP A 60 6.59 -17.61 -17.46
C ASP A 60 7.59 -16.55 -17.05
N PHE A 61 7.11 -15.38 -16.58
CA PHE A 61 7.97 -14.34 -16.04
C PHE A 61 8.40 -14.59 -14.59
N SER A 62 8.11 -15.78 -14.04
CA SER A 62 8.31 -16.12 -12.63
C SER A 62 7.91 -14.91 -11.79
N ALA A 63 6.64 -14.50 -11.91
CA ALA A 63 6.12 -13.31 -11.26
C ALA A 63 6.20 -13.49 -9.74
N THR A 64 7.39 -13.25 -9.22
CA THR A 64 7.59 -12.36 -8.10
C THR A 64 6.89 -11.06 -8.46
N VAL A 65 5.56 -11.06 -8.36
CA VAL A 65 4.85 -9.92 -7.80
C VAL A 65 5.40 -9.82 -6.39
N VAL A 66 6.66 -9.38 -6.26
CA VAL A 66 7.09 -8.73 -5.04
C VAL A 66 6.18 -7.52 -5.03
N SER A 67 5.22 -7.52 -4.13
CA SER A 67 4.70 -6.26 -3.63
C SER A 67 5.93 -5.46 -3.22
N THR A 68 6.44 -4.61 -4.11
CA THR A 68 7.57 -3.71 -3.79
C THR A 68 7.12 -2.64 -2.81
N SER A 69 5.84 -2.63 -2.42
CA SER A 69 5.43 -2.00 -1.18
C SER A 69 6.04 -2.81 -0.03
N PRO A 70 7.02 -2.26 0.68
CA PRO A 70 7.53 -2.90 1.89
C PRO A 70 6.34 -3.26 2.78
N THR A 71 6.35 -4.47 3.32
CA THR A 71 5.31 -4.85 4.29
C THR A 71 5.46 -3.91 5.47
N ILE A 72 4.52 -2.99 5.64
CA ILE A 72 4.55 -2.05 6.76
C ILE A 72 4.29 -2.84 8.04
N VAL A 73 5.34 -2.99 8.83
CA VAL A 73 5.29 -3.60 10.15
C VAL A 73 4.57 -2.64 11.10
N ARG A 74 3.60 -3.18 11.85
CA ARG A 74 2.83 -2.46 12.88
C ARG A 74 3.23 -2.97 14.24
N ASP A 75 3.07 -2.16 15.28
CA ASP A 75 3.38 -2.60 16.63
C ASP A 75 2.44 -3.76 17.02
N PRO A 76 2.97 -4.92 17.44
CA PRO A 76 2.14 -6.06 17.83
C PRO A 76 1.10 -5.74 18.90
N ILE A 77 1.34 -4.73 19.76
CA ILE A 77 0.40 -4.33 20.81
C ILE A 77 -0.93 -3.83 20.22
N GLU A 78 -0.90 -3.32 19.00
CA GLU A 78 -2.09 -2.88 18.30
C GLU A 78 -3.05 -4.05 17.95
N ASN A 79 -2.55 -5.30 17.94
CA ASN A 79 -3.39 -6.47 17.68
C ASN A 79 -4.25 -6.86 18.88
N ASP A 80 -3.97 -6.33 20.08
CA ASP A 80 -4.84 -6.51 21.24
C ASP A 80 -6.10 -5.61 21.07
N PRO A 81 -7.32 -6.19 21.02
CA PRO A 81 -8.54 -5.41 20.85
C PRO A 81 -8.78 -4.36 21.93
N ALA A 82 -8.33 -4.62 23.17
CA ALA A 82 -8.49 -3.68 24.28
C ALA A 82 -7.53 -2.49 24.16
N ILE A 83 -6.34 -2.72 23.60
CA ILE A 83 -5.35 -1.67 23.36
C ILE A 83 -5.64 -0.90 22.08
N ARG A 84 -6.18 -1.55 21.04
CA ARG A 84 -6.54 -0.90 19.78
C ARG A 84 -7.40 0.34 20.00
N ALA A 85 -8.44 0.23 20.83
CA ALA A 85 -9.30 1.37 21.15
C ALA A 85 -8.56 2.54 21.84
N ILE A 86 -7.53 2.24 22.64
CA ILE A 86 -6.70 3.25 23.30
C ILE A 86 -5.75 3.89 22.29
N VAL A 87 -5.15 3.10 21.39
CA VAL A 87 -4.29 3.59 20.30
C VAL A 87 -5.05 4.54 19.38
N ASP A 88 -6.25 4.15 18.96
CA ASP A 88 -7.11 4.95 18.08
C ASP A 88 -7.56 6.26 18.78
N ALA A 89 -7.89 6.19 20.08
CA ALA A 89 -8.23 7.37 20.87
C ALA A 89 -7.04 8.32 21.05
N ALA A 90 -5.84 7.77 21.27
CA ALA A 90 -4.61 8.56 21.38
C ALA A 90 -4.24 9.26 20.06
N GLU A 91 -4.52 8.63 18.90
CA GLU A 91 -4.36 9.27 17.59
C GLU A 91 -5.32 10.47 17.44
N ALA A 92 -6.61 10.27 17.74
CA ALA A 92 -7.60 11.33 17.67
C ALA A 92 -7.24 12.51 18.60
N GLN A 93 -6.78 12.22 19.82
CA GLN A 93 -6.29 13.24 20.75
C GLN A 93 -5.04 13.95 20.20
N ALA A 94 -4.09 13.24 19.60
CA ALA A 94 -2.91 13.83 18.99
C ALA A 94 -3.29 14.81 17.85
N ILE A 95 -4.22 14.43 16.99
CA ILE A 95 -4.73 15.27 15.90
C ILE A 95 -5.37 16.55 16.45
N GLU A 96 -6.19 16.42 17.51
CA GLU A 96 -6.84 17.55 18.18
C GLU A 96 -5.81 18.48 18.85
N GLU A 97 -4.88 17.93 19.63
CA GLU A 97 -3.81 18.70 20.31
C GLU A 97 -2.93 19.48 19.32
N LEU A 98 -2.67 18.90 18.15
CA LEU A 98 -1.84 19.52 17.11
C LEU A 98 -2.62 20.48 16.20
N GLY A 99 -3.96 20.56 16.33
CA GLY A 99 -4.83 21.37 15.47
C GLY A 99 -4.75 20.96 14.00
N ILE A 100 -4.56 19.67 13.73
CA ILE A 100 -4.44 19.15 12.35
C ILE A 100 -5.84 19.00 11.79
N HIS A 101 -6.15 19.81 10.78
CA HIS A 101 -7.40 19.75 10.03
C HIS A 101 -7.21 19.23 8.60
N ASP A 102 -5.95 19.13 8.18
CA ASP A 102 -5.50 18.67 6.87
C ASP A 102 -4.20 17.89 7.06
N ASP A 103 -4.25 16.59 6.79
CA ASP A 103 -3.14 15.64 6.90
C ASP A 103 -2.38 15.44 5.57
N SER A 104 -2.75 16.18 4.52
CA SER A 104 -2.10 16.10 3.20
C SER A 104 -0.74 16.80 3.13
N GLN A 105 -0.36 17.53 4.19
CA GLN A 105 0.94 18.19 4.26
C GLN A 105 2.05 17.16 4.54
N PRO A 106 3.13 17.19 3.74
CA PRO A 106 4.32 16.37 3.97
C PRO A 106 4.80 16.38 5.42
N GLY A 107 4.92 15.19 6.00
CA GLY A 107 5.51 14.95 7.32
C GLY A 107 4.57 15.17 8.50
N VAL A 108 3.28 15.44 8.26
CA VAL A 108 2.27 15.55 9.32
C VAL A 108 2.12 14.24 10.10
N CYS A 109 2.22 13.09 9.41
CA CYS A 109 2.16 11.77 10.03
C CYS A 109 3.19 11.60 11.18
N HIS A 110 4.43 12.09 10.99
CA HIS A 110 5.47 12.01 12.01
C HIS A 110 5.14 12.84 13.26
N ARG A 111 4.47 13.99 13.09
CA ARG A 111 4.03 14.82 14.21
C ARG A 111 2.93 14.15 15.01
N ILE A 112 1.96 13.54 14.30
CA ILE A 112 0.88 12.77 14.93
C ILE A 112 1.48 11.60 15.71
N TRP A 113 2.36 10.80 15.10
CA TRP A 113 2.98 9.66 15.77
C TRP A 113 3.79 10.06 17.00
N ALA A 114 4.58 11.14 16.93
CA ALA A 114 5.32 11.62 18.09
C ALA A 114 4.38 12.03 19.26
N ALA A 115 3.27 12.70 18.96
CA ALA A 115 2.28 13.06 19.95
C ALA A 115 1.52 11.83 20.49
N GLN A 116 1.14 10.90 19.62
CA GLN A 116 0.45 9.66 19.98
C GLN A 116 1.32 8.78 20.89
N THR A 117 2.60 8.56 20.55
CA THR A 117 3.56 7.84 21.40
C THR A 117 3.65 8.45 22.79
N ARG A 118 3.70 9.79 22.87
CA ARG A 118 3.72 10.50 24.15
C ARG A 118 2.43 10.28 24.94
N ILE A 119 1.26 10.44 24.32
CA ILE A 119 -0.05 10.26 24.98
C ILE A 119 -0.21 8.82 25.51
N LEU A 120 0.16 7.81 24.71
CA LEU A 120 0.10 6.41 25.09
C LEU A 120 1.00 6.12 26.31
N LYS A 121 2.21 6.67 26.31
CA LYS A 121 3.17 6.48 27.41
C LYS A 121 2.75 7.21 28.68
N GLU A 122 2.41 8.49 28.59
CA GLU A 122 2.13 9.34 29.75
C GLU A 122 0.77 9.02 30.40
N THR A 123 -0.26 8.77 29.60
CA THR A 123 -1.63 8.60 30.09
C THR A 123 -1.97 7.15 30.38
N HIS A 124 -1.44 6.21 29.58
CA HIS A 124 -1.83 4.80 29.64
C HIS A 124 -0.69 3.86 30.06
N GLY A 125 0.54 4.36 30.20
CA GLY A 125 1.70 3.52 30.49
C GLY A 125 2.03 2.52 29.39
N ILE A 126 1.58 2.80 28.15
CA ILE A 126 1.76 1.94 26.99
C ILE A 126 3.00 2.40 26.22
N GLU A 127 3.98 1.51 26.08
CA GLU A 127 5.09 1.71 25.14
C GLU A 127 4.61 1.24 23.75
N TRP A 128 4.46 2.18 22.83
CA TRP A 128 4.05 1.93 21.45
C TRP A 128 5.11 2.48 20.50
N ARG A 129 5.43 1.72 19.46
CA ARG A 129 6.36 2.11 18.39
C ARG A 129 5.61 2.50 17.13
N SER A 130 5.96 3.64 16.58
CA SER A 130 5.37 4.16 15.35
C SER A 130 5.76 3.36 14.11
N PRO A 131 4.98 3.47 13.00
CA PRO A 131 5.37 2.91 11.72
C PRO A 131 6.76 3.34 11.25
N ALA A 132 7.15 4.61 11.45
CA ALA A 132 8.50 5.08 11.10
C ALA A 132 9.60 4.37 11.90
N GLU A 133 9.38 4.09 13.18
CA GLU A 133 10.34 3.39 14.03
C GLU A 133 10.45 1.89 13.74
N LEU A 134 9.40 1.28 13.19
CA LEU A 134 9.37 -0.15 12.85
C LEU A 134 9.82 -0.42 11.41
N ASN A 135 9.84 0.61 10.57
CA ASN A 135 10.10 0.49 9.13
C ASN A 135 11.15 1.53 8.71
N GLU A 136 12.38 1.38 9.20
CA GLU A 136 13.49 2.33 8.96
C GLU A 136 13.83 2.50 7.46
N ASP A 137 13.54 1.50 6.63
CA ASP A 137 13.75 1.52 5.18
C ASP A 137 12.59 2.17 4.40
N VAL A 138 11.58 2.70 5.10
CA VAL A 138 10.38 3.28 4.50
C VAL A 138 10.30 4.76 4.80
N VAL A 139 10.23 5.56 3.73
CA VAL A 139 9.94 7.00 3.84
C VAL A 139 8.44 7.18 3.94
N PHE A 140 8.00 7.65 5.10
CA PHE A 140 6.64 8.12 5.33
C PHE A 140 6.59 9.64 5.17
N ASP A 141 5.53 10.13 4.54
CA ASP A 141 5.28 11.55 4.32
C ASP A 141 3.79 11.84 4.54
#